data_AF-A0A1M6PN99-F1
#
_entry.id   AF-A0A1M6PN99-F1
#
_cell.length_a   1.000
_cell.length_b   1.000
_cell.length_c   1.000
_cell.angle_alpha   90.00
_cell.angle_beta   90.00
_cell.angle_gamma   90.00
#
_symmetry.space_group_name_H-M   'P 1'
#
loop_
_entity.id
_entity.type
_entity.pdbx_description
1 polymer ?
#
loop_
_entity_poly.entity_id
_entity_poly.type
_entity_poly.pdbx_seq_one_letter_code
_entity_poly.pdbx_strand_id
1 'polypeptide(L)'
;MEISQETKSSRQNKRPDKKEKKPTPMDLLKLEIAGELGLSDKVKQEGWGGLTSAESGRIGGIITQRAKKGLIDLTALRSTNSSETPL
;
A
#
# COMPACT_ATOMS: atom_id res chain seq x y z
N MET A 1 -33.65 11.04 -9.06
CA MET A 1 -32.75 9.89 -8.75
C MET A 1 -31.37 10.47 -8.58
N GLU A 2 -30.97 10.78 -7.36
CA GLU A 2 -29.59 11.17 -7.08
C GLU A 2 -29.08 10.22 -6.00
N ILE A 3 -28.14 9.39 -6.41
CA ILE A 3 -27.80 8.14 -5.74
C ILE A 3 -26.82 8.50 -4.64
N SER A 4 -27.28 8.36 -3.40
CA SER A 4 -26.52 8.31 -2.16
C SER A 4 -25.19 7.60 -2.33
N GLN A 5 -24.06 8.22 -1.93
CA GLN A 5 -22.93 7.55 -1.24
C GLN A 5 -22.14 8.58 -0.40
N GLU A 6 -22.69 8.97 0.75
CA GLU A 6 -21.89 9.49 1.86
C GLU A 6 -21.54 8.30 2.77
N THR A 7 -20.36 7.72 2.60
CA THR A 7 -19.86 6.65 3.47
C THR A 7 -19.20 7.27 4.70
N LYS A 8 -20.02 7.42 5.74
CA LYS A 8 -19.60 7.70 7.12
C LYS A 8 -18.68 6.58 7.60
N SER A 9 -17.37 6.82 7.63
CA SER A 9 -16.40 5.88 8.19
C SER A 9 -16.41 5.96 9.73
N SER A 10 -16.81 4.85 10.32
CA SER A 10 -17.10 4.64 11.73
C SER A 10 -15.83 4.43 12.57
N ARG A 11 -15.79 5.13 13.71
CA ARG A 11 -15.13 4.79 14.99
C ARG A 11 -13.73 4.16 14.94
N GLN A 12 -12.76 5.04 15.22
CA GLN A 12 -11.43 4.75 15.70
C GLN A 12 -11.44 3.79 16.91
N ASN A 13 -10.75 2.65 16.79
CA ASN A 13 -10.16 1.98 17.95
C ASN A 13 -8.69 1.64 17.65
N LYS A 14 -7.79 2.50 18.14
CA LYS A 14 -6.33 2.41 17.99
C LYS A 14 -5.76 1.35 18.91
N ARG A 15 -5.04 0.37 18.36
CA ARG A 15 -3.91 -0.29 19.02
C ARG A 15 -2.80 -0.59 18.00
N PRO A 16 -1.70 0.19 17.94
CA PRO A 16 -0.58 -0.12 17.08
C PRO A 16 0.29 -1.18 17.77
N ASP A 17 0.07 -2.45 17.43
CA ASP A 17 0.94 -3.53 17.90
C ASP A 17 2.27 -3.47 17.15
N LYS A 18 3.29 -3.04 17.90
CA LYS A 18 4.70 -3.00 17.50
C LYS A 18 5.13 -4.36 16.95
N LYS A 19 5.44 -4.42 15.66
CA LYS A 19 6.35 -5.43 15.11
C LYS A 19 7.37 -4.72 14.24
N GLU A 20 8.58 -4.55 14.78
CA GLU A 20 9.78 -4.15 14.06
C GLU A 20 10.07 -5.16 12.94
N LYS A 21 9.43 -4.99 11.80
CA LYS A 21 9.97 -5.41 10.51
C LYS A 21 10.47 -4.13 9.87
N LYS A 22 11.77 -4.03 9.65
CA LYS A 22 12.36 -2.90 8.92
C LYS A 22 11.56 -2.76 7.62
N PRO A 23 10.78 -1.68 7.43
CA PRO A 23 9.97 -1.55 6.24
C PRO A 23 10.91 -1.55 5.06
N THR A 24 10.67 -2.43 4.09
CA THR A 24 11.44 -2.42 2.86
C THR A 24 11.23 -1.09 2.16
N PRO A 25 12.18 -0.63 1.33
CA PRO A 25 11.98 0.61 0.59
C PRO A 25 10.77 0.51 -0.36
N MET A 26 10.39 -0.71 -0.76
CA MET A 26 9.13 -1.00 -1.46
C MET A 26 7.88 -0.66 -0.64
N ASP A 27 7.85 -1.04 0.64
CA ASP A 27 6.71 -0.74 1.52
C ASP A 27 6.63 0.74 1.86
N LEU A 28 7.78 1.41 2.02
CA LEU A 28 7.83 2.86 2.19
C LEU A 28 7.27 3.59 0.96
N LEU A 29 7.69 3.20 -0.24
CA LEU A 29 7.19 3.79 -1.49
C LEU A 29 5.68 3.58 -1.66
N LYS A 30 5.19 2.38 -1.38
CA LYS A 30 3.75 2.09 -1.41
C LYS A 30 2.98 2.98 -0.43
N LEU A 31 3.48 3.16 0.80
CA LEU A 31 2.89 4.03 1.81
C LEU A 31 2.90 5.51 1.40
N GLU A 32 3.98 5.97 0.76
CA GLU A 32 4.10 7.32 0.23
C GLU A 32 3.04 7.59 -0.84
N ILE A 33 2.91 6.69 -1.83
CA ILE A 33 1.91 6.80 -2.90
C ILE A 33 0.49 6.65 -2.33
N ALA A 34 0.28 5.76 -1.36
CA ALA A 34 -0.99 5.68 -0.64
C ALA A 34 -1.30 7.02 0.05
N GLY A 35 -0.29 7.70 0.60
CA GLY A 35 -0.42 9.03 1.17
C GLY A 35 -0.82 10.09 0.14
N GLU A 36 -0.16 10.11 -1.02
CA GLU A 36 -0.52 10.98 -2.15
C GLU A 36 -1.98 10.79 -2.60
N LEU A 37 -2.46 9.54 -2.56
CA LEU A 37 -3.84 9.16 -2.93
C LEU A 37 -4.86 9.32 -1.79
N GLY A 38 -4.44 9.72 -0.58
CA GLY A 38 -5.32 9.82 0.59
C GLY A 38 -5.75 8.47 1.18
N LEU A 39 -5.08 7.39 0.79
CA LEU A 39 -5.34 6.01 1.20
C LEU A 39 -4.44 5.54 2.35
N SER A 40 -3.41 6.30 2.72
CA SER A 40 -2.47 5.94 3.79
C SER A 40 -3.16 5.68 5.13
N ASP A 41 -4.18 6.49 5.46
CA ASP A 41 -4.95 6.32 6.69
C ASP A 41 -5.73 5.00 6.67
N LYS A 42 -6.34 4.66 5.52
CA LYS A 42 -7.03 3.39 5.31
C LYS A 42 -6.09 2.18 5.35
N VAL A 43 -4.90 2.26 4.74
CA VAL A 43 -3.88 1.20 4.84
C VAL A 43 -3.39 1.04 6.27
N LYS A 44 -3.25 2.14 7.01
CA LYS A 44 -2.83 2.09 8.42
C LYS A 44 -3.93 1.52 9.33
N GLN A 45 -5.19 1.74 8.99
CA GLN A 45 -6.36 1.28 9.75
C GLN A 45 -6.76 -0.17 9.40
N GLU A 46 -6.95 -0.47 8.12
CA GLU A 46 -7.48 -1.73 7.61
C GLU A 46 -6.41 -2.62 6.97
N GLY A 47 -5.18 -2.13 6.81
CA GLY A 47 -4.12 -2.81 6.08
C GLY A 47 -4.29 -2.72 4.57
N TRP A 48 -3.36 -3.34 3.84
CA TRP A 48 -3.44 -3.45 2.39
C TRP A 48 -4.67 -4.24 1.90
N GLY A 49 -5.23 -5.10 2.75
CA GLY A 49 -6.43 -5.90 2.45
C GLY A 49 -7.75 -5.12 2.54
N GLY A 50 -7.78 -3.94 3.18
CA GLY A 50 -8.97 -3.07 3.22
C GLY A 50 -9.13 -2.18 1.99
N LEU A 51 -8.10 -2.11 1.14
CA LEU A 51 -8.16 -1.36 -0.11
C LEU A 51 -8.97 -2.11 -1.15
N THR A 52 -9.74 -1.37 -1.95
CA THR A 52 -10.39 -1.91 -3.15
C THR A 52 -9.35 -2.25 -4.22
N SER A 53 -9.70 -3.12 -5.17
CA SER A 53 -8.85 -3.45 -6.31
C SER A 53 -8.47 -2.22 -7.14
N ALA A 54 -9.35 -1.21 -7.20
CA ALA A 54 -9.08 0.05 -7.90
C ALA A 54 -8.03 0.90 -7.15
N GLU A 55 -8.13 1.00 -5.83
CA GLU A 55 -7.20 1.76 -4.98
C GLU A 55 -5.81 1.12 -4.96
N SER A 56 -5.74 -0.17 -4.62
CA SER A 56 -4.48 -0.93 -4.61
C SER A 56 -3.85 -1.03 -6.00
N GLY A 57 -4.67 -1.17 -7.05
CA GLY A 57 -4.23 -1.17 -8.45
C GLY A 57 -3.63 0.15 -8.92
N ARG A 58 -4.18 1.29 -8.48
CA ARG A 58 -3.59 2.62 -8.75
C ARG A 58 -2.21 2.76 -8.11
N ILE A 59 -2.06 2.35 -6.84
CA ILE A 59 -0.77 2.39 -6.13
C ILE A 59 0.26 1.51 -6.86
N GLY A 60 -0.08 0.26 -7.17
CA GLY A 60 0.81 -0.66 -7.88
C GLY A 60 1.14 -0.19 -9.30
N GLY A 61 0.18 0.44 -9.98
CA GLY A 61 0.37 1.02 -11.31
C GLY A 61 1.36 2.19 -11.33
N ILE A 62 1.28 3.09 -10.34
CA ILE A 62 2.24 4.21 -10.20
C ILE A 62 3.65 3.68 -9.96
N ILE A 63 3.80 2.69 -9.06
CA ILE A 63 5.10 2.05 -8.79
C ILE A 63 5.65 1.43 -10.08
N THR A 64 4.85 0.61 -10.76
CA THR A 64 5.26 -0.05 -12.01
C THR A 64 5.64 0.97 -13.08
N GLN A 65 4.91 2.09 -13.16
CA GLN A 65 5.22 3.16 -14.11
C GLN A 65 6.52 3.87 -13.77
N ARG A 66 6.78 4.18 -12.49
CA ARG A 66 8.06 4.74 -12.02
C ARG A 66 9.21 3.76 -12.30
N ALA A 67 8.97 2.46 -12.14
CA ALA A 67 9.98 1.42 -12.41
C ALA A 67 10.30 1.29 -13.89
N LYS A 68 9.27 1.30 -14.74
CA LYS A 68 9.43 1.26 -16.21
C LYS A 68 10.14 2.50 -16.75
N LYS A 69 9.99 3.64 -16.08
CA LYS A 69 10.72 4.88 -16.38
C LYS A 69 12.15 4.89 -15.83
N GLY A 70 12.58 3.83 -15.14
CA GLY A 70 13.92 3.73 -14.54
C GLY A 70 14.10 4.61 -13.30
N LEU A 71 13.04 5.15 -12.72
CA LEU A 71 13.12 5.96 -11.49
C LEU A 71 13.27 5.09 -10.23
N ILE A 72 12.81 3.84 -10.28
CA ILE A 72 12.93 2.88 -9.17
C ILE A 72 13.31 1.50 -9.71
N ASP A 73 14.11 0.75 -8.95
CA ASP A 73 14.45 -0.64 -9.27
C ASP A 73 13.59 -1.62 -8.47
N LEU A 74 12.50 -2.10 -9.07
CA LEU A 74 11.61 -3.09 -8.47
C LEU A 74 12.34 -4.40 -8.11
N THR A 75 13.37 -4.76 -8.86
CA THR A 75 14.11 -6.01 -8.70
C THR A 75 14.94 -5.97 -7.42
N ALA A 76 15.65 -4.86 -7.20
CA ALA A 76 16.40 -4.62 -5.96
C ALA A 76 15.50 -4.50 -4.72
N LEU A 77 14.25 -4.08 -4.90
CA LEU A 77 13.29 -3.86 -3.82
C LEU A 77 12.54 -5.12 -3.35
N ARG A 78 12.52 -6.19 -4.16
CA ARG A 78 11.85 -7.47 -3.83
C ARG A 78 12.73 -8.40 -2.96
N SER A 79 14.02 -8.10 -2.78
CA SER A 79 15.05 -9.00 -2.20
C SER A 79 14.88 -9.42 -0.74
N THR A 80 13.77 -9.15 -0.06
CA THR A 80 13.63 -9.45 1.39
C THR A 80 12.42 -10.30 1.78
N ASN A 81 11.64 -10.81 0.84
CA ASN A 81 10.67 -11.86 1.18
C ASN A 81 11.32 -13.24 0.96
N SER A 82 12.16 -13.59 1.94
CA SER A 82 13.00 -14.79 2.01
C SER A 82 12.21 -16.11 2.17
N SER A 83 11.15 -16.35 1.38
CA SER A 83 10.42 -17.63 1.41
C SER A 83 10.04 -18.20 0.04
N GLU A 84 10.59 -17.70 -1.08
CA GLU A 84 10.55 -18.45 -2.33
C GLU A 84 11.76 -19.39 -2.37
N THR A 85 11.52 -20.64 -1.98
CA THR A 85 12.42 -21.77 -2.23
C THR A 85 12.68 -21.91 -3.73
N PRO A 86 13.94 -21.85 -4.21
CA PRO A 86 14.26 -22.34 -5.55
C PRO A 86 14.09 -23.87 -5.55
N LEU A 87 13.46 -24.40 -6.60
CA LEU A 87 13.29 -25.84 -6.87
C LEU A 87 14.62 -26.59 -6.92
#